data_AF-A0A5M8R2A4-F1
#
_entry.id   AF-A0A5M8R2A4-F1
#
_cell.length_a   1.000
_cell.length_b   1.000
_cell.length_c   1.000
_cell.angle_alpha   90.00
_cell.angle_beta   90.00
_cell.angle_gamma   90.00
#
_symmetry.space_group_name_H-M   'P 1'
#
loop_
_entity.id
_entity.type
_entity.pdbx_description
1 polymer ?
#
loop_
_entity_poly.entity_id
_entity_poly.type
_entity_poly.pdbx_seq_one_letter_code
_entity_poly.pdbx_strand_id
1 'polypeptide(L)'
;MNMVHDKKGRVVLSFNNDSFKHYLLLKYVSKASDPEWEQVGFVTEKLISPEFWIQLQDYARADVESQGGKLIGYEVVNEELVSHEKINSDLWPTNWMWVIQKQSFQ
;
A
#
# COMPACT_ATOMS: atom_id res chain seq x y z
N MET A 1 9.04 -4.81 6.02
CA MET A 1 9.34 -4.14 4.73
C MET A 1 10.68 -4.61 4.23
N ASN A 2 10.79 -5.06 2.98
CA ASN A 2 12.06 -5.39 2.34
C ASN A 2 12.28 -4.51 1.11
N MET A 3 13.50 -4.01 0.90
CA MET A 3 13.89 -3.20 -0.25
C MET A 3 14.92 -3.96 -1.09
N VAL A 4 14.69 -4.08 -2.39
CA VAL A 4 15.62 -4.71 -3.34
C VAL A 4 15.64 -3.91 -4.64
N HIS A 5 16.66 -4.10 -5.48
CA HIS A 5 16.65 -3.62 -6.87
C HIS A 5 16.21 -4.75 -7.81
N ASP A 6 15.34 -4.45 -8.77
CA ASP A 6 15.03 -5.40 -9.83
C ASP A 6 16.13 -5.45 -10.90
N LYS A 7 16.00 -6.37 -11.87
CA LYS A 7 16.95 -6.54 -12.97
C LYS A 7 17.11 -5.30 -13.86
N LYS A 8 16.20 -4.31 -13.75
CA LYS A 8 16.21 -3.05 -14.48
C LYS A 8 16.71 -1.88 -13.60
N GLY A 9 17.24 -2.17 -12.41
CA GLY A 9 17.74 -1.18 -11.45
C GLY A 9 16.65 -0.50 -10.62
N ARG A 10 15.37 -0.81 -10.83
CA ARG A 10 14.25 -0.16 -10.15
C ARG A 10 14.22 -0.56 -8.68
N VAL A 11 13.92 0.39 -7.80
CA VAL A 11 13.73 0.12 -6.38
C VAL A 11 12.39 -0.57 -6.19
N VAL A 12 12.41 -1.72 -5.53
CA VAL A 12 11.25 -2.53 -5.20
C VAL A 12 11.13 -2.61 -3.69
N LEU A 13 10.04 -2.07 -3.15
CA LEU A 13 9.66 -2.21 -1.76
C LEU A 13 8.56 -3.26 -1.66
N SER A 14 8.71 -4.20 -0.75
CA SER A 14 7.69 -5.22 -0.45
C SER A 14 7.25 -5.16 1.01
N PHE A 15 5.95 -5.36 1.21
CA PHE A 15 5.28 -5.30 2.49
C PHE A 15 4.36 -6.51 2.62
N ASN A 16 4.36 -7.15 3.79
CA ASN A 16 3.18 -7.92 4.18
C ASN A 16 2.05 -6.96 4.51
N ASN A 17 0.87 -7.52 4.75
CA ASN A 17 -0.33 -6.71 4.91
C ASN A 17 -0.26 -5.70 6.07
N ASP A 18 0.16 -6.17 7.25
CA ASP A 18 0.27 -5.32 8.44
C ASP A 18 1.29 -4.20 8.26
N SER A 19 2.47 -4.52 7.69
CA SER A 19 3.50 -3.52 7.40
C SER A 19 3.02 -2.49 6.39
N PHE A 20 2.18 -2.89 5.44
CA PHE A 20 1.64 -1.97 4.44
C PHE A 20 0.64 -0.99 5.06
N LYS A 21 -0.26 -1.47 5.93
CA LYS A 21 -1.15 -0.58 6.68
C LYS A 21 -0.40 0.42 7.55
N HIS A 22 0.64 -0.03 8.26
CA HIS A 22 1.52 0.86 9.02
C HIS A 22 2.20 1.90 8.11
N TYR A 23 2.66 1.48 6.93
CA TYR A 23 3.21 2.39 5.93
C TYR A 23 2.18 3.45 5.50
N LEU A 24 0.94 3.07 5.21
CA LEU A 24 -0.13 3.99 4.79
C LEU A 24 -0.39 5.04 5.87
N LEU A 25 -0.53 4.62 7.13
CA LEU A 25 -0.74 5.54 8.26
C LEU A 25 0.44 6.53 8.40
N LEU A 26 1.68 6.03 8.41
CA LEU A 26 2.85 6.90 8.56
C LEU A 26 3.01 7.86 7.38
N LYS A 27 2.76 7.39 6.16
CA LYS A 27 3.00 8.17 4.95
C LYS A 27 1.93 9.23 4.73
N TYR A 28 0.66 8.89 4.95
CA TYR A 28 -0.48 9.69 4.51
C TYR A 28 -1.35 10.21 5.65
N VAL A 29 -1.34 9.59 6.83
CA VAL A 29 -2.15 10.04 7.97
C VAL A 29 -1.32 10.90 8.93
N SER A 30 -0.15 10.44 9.36
CA SER A 30 0.67 11.14 10.37
C SER A 30 1.21 12.52 9.93
N LYS A 31 1.09 12.82 8.63
CA LYS A 31 1.56 14.07 8.00
C LYS A 31 0.43 14.84 7.32
N ALA A 32 -0.81 14.39 7.40
CA ALA A 32 -1.93 15.08 6.79
C ALA A 32 -2.25 16.36 7.56
N SER A 33 -2.40 17.46 6.82
CA SER A 33 -2.97 18.71 7.35
C SER A 33 -4.50 18.67 7.41
N ASP A 34 -5.10 17.57 6.94
CA ASP A 34 -6.55 17.38 6.86
C ASP A 34 -7.08 16.83 8.21
N PRO A 35 -7.99 17.55 8.88
CA PRO A 35 -8.50 17.17 10.20
C PRO A 35 -9.22 15.81 10.24
N GLU A 36 -9.75 15.31 9.12
CA GLU A 36 -10.38 13.98 9.07
C GLU A 36 -9.33 12.86 9.25
N TRP A 37 -8.09 13.11 8.86
CA TRP A 37 -7.00 12.14 8.89
C TRP A 37 -6.29 12.16 10.25
N GLU A 38 -6.13 13.34 10.88
CA GLU A 38 -5.56 13.47 12.23
C GLU A 38 -6.28 12.61 13.28
N GLN A 39 -7.61 12.50 13.21
CA GLN A 39 -8.39 11.73 14.18
C GLN A 39 -8.09 10.23 14.13
N VAL A 40 -7.70 9.71 12.97
CA VAL A 40 -7.39 8.28 12.76
C VAL A 40 -5.99 7.92 13.26
N GLY A 41 -5.08 8.90 13.36
CA GLY A 41 -3.72 8.69 13.87
C GLY A 41 -3.66 8.19 15.33
N PHE A 42 -4.74 8.37 16.10
CA PHE A 42 -4.85 7.94 17.50
C PHE A 42 -5.73 6.70 17.70
N VAL A 43 -6.39 6.23 16.65
CA VAL A 43 -7.32 5.09 16.69
C VAL A 43 -6.54 3.79 16.45
N THR A 44 -6.83 2.74 17.23
CA THR A 44 -6.20 1.43 17.02
C THR A 44 -6.55 0.90 15.62
N GLU A 45 -5.59 0.34 14.89
CA GLU A 45 -5.76 -0.20 13.52
C GLU A 45 -7.04 -1.04 13.33
N LYS A 46 -7.43 -1.78 14.37
CA LYS A 46 -8.63 -2.65 14.41
C LYS A 46 -9.97 -1.93 14.30
N LEU A 47 -10.00 -0.62 14.56
CA LEU A 47 -11.19 0.21 14.53
C LEU A 47 -11.31 1.00 13.21
N ILE A 48 -10.27 0.95 12.37
CA ILE A 48 -10.28 1.57 11.04
C ILE A 48 -11.06 0.66 10.08
N SER A 49 -12.08 1.22 9.44
CA SER A 49 -12.97 0.46 8.57
C SER A 49 -12.24 -0.02 7.30
N PRO A 50 -12.67 -1.13 6.68
CA PRO A 50 -12.10 -1.61 5.42
C PRO A 50 -12.12 -0.54 4.31
N GLU A 51 -13.19 0.25 4.22
CA GLU A 51 -13.37 1.29 3.22
C GLU A 51 -12.30 2.37 3.35
N PHE A 52 -11.95 2.75 4.58
CA PHE A 52 -10.89 3.72 4.84
C PHE A 52 -9.52 3.19 4.39
N TRP A 53 -9.24 1.91 4.62
CA TRP A 53 -8.01 1.28 4.13
C TRP A 53 -7.93 1.26 2.60
N ILE A 54 -9.06 0.97 1.94
CA ILE A 54 -9.14 0.98 0.48
C ILE A 54 -8.89 2.40 -0.05
N GLN A 55 -9.50 3.43 0.55
CA GLN A 55 -9.25 4.83 0.19
C GLN A 55 -7.78 5.22 0.35
N LEU A 56 -7.15 4.86 1.47
CA LEU A 56 -5.72 5.07 1.70
C LEU A 56 -4.85 4.40 0.62
N GLN A 57 -5.19 3.16 0.26
CA GLN A 57 -4.47 2.40 -0.73
C GLN A 57 -4.62 3.00 -2.14
N ASP A 58 -5.82 3.47 -2.50
CA ASP A 58 -6.06 4.17 -3.76
C ASP A 58 -5.30 5.50 -3.84
N TYR A 59 -5.28 6.28 -2.75
CA TYR A 59 -4.47 7.48 -2.66
C TYR A 59 -2.98 7.18 -2.82
N ALA A 60 -2.48 6.16 -2.13
CA ALA A 60 -1.10 5.71 -2.25
C ALA A 60 -0.76 5.24 -3.67
N ARG A 61 -1.70 4.58 -4.36
CA ARG A 61 -1.53 4.16 -5.76
C ARG A 61 -1.36 5.38 -6.65
N ALA A 62 -2.27 6.35 -6.56
CA ALA A 62 -2.23 7.57 -7.36
C ALA A 62 -0.93 8.36 -7.13
N ASP A 63 -0.49 8.49 -5.87
CA ASP A 63 0.80 9.12 -5.52
C ASP A 63 1.99 8.40 -6.15
N VAL A 64 2.07 7.07 -6.02
CA VAL A 64 3.15 6.26 -6.61
C VAL A 64 3.16 6.34 -8.14
N GLU A 65 2.00 6.26 -8.78
CA GLU A 65 1.85 6.31 -10.23
C GLU A 65 2.19 7.70 -10.80
N SER A 66 1.83 8.77 -10.10
CA SER A 66 2.19 10.15 -10.49
C SER A 66 3.71 10.37 -10.56
N GLN A 67 4.48 9.56 -9.84
CA GLN A 67 5.95 9.57 -9.81
C GLN A 67 6.57 8.54 -10.79
N GLY A 68 5.77 7.96 -11.70
CA GLY A 68 6.21 6.94 -12.66
C GLY A 68 6.47 5.56 -12.03
N GLY A 69 5.98 5.34 -10.81
CA GLY A 69 6.04 4.05 -10.12
C GLY A 69 4.79 3.18 -10.35
N LYS A 70 4.73 2.05 -9.63
CA LYS A 70 3.56 1.17 -9.57
C LYS A 70 3.35 0.65 -8.14
N LEU A 71 2.11 0.54 -7.72
CA LEU A 71 1.71 -0.16 -6.49
C LEU A 71 0.84 -1.36 -6.88
N ILE A 72 1.27 -2.57 -6.51
CA ILE A 72 0.63 -3.83 -6.91
C ILE A 72 0.41 -4.70 -5.68
N GLY A 73 -0.79 -5.25 -5.53
CA GLY A 73 -1.10 -6.30 -4.57
C GLY A 73 -0.81 -7.68 -5.17
N TYR A 74 -0.32 -8.61 -4.37
CA TYR A 74 -0.06 -9.99 -4.78
C TYR A 74 -0.71 -10.97 -3.81
N GLU A 75 -1.34 -12.01 -4.34
CA GLU A 75 -1.99 -13.08 -3.60
C GLU A 75 -1.48 -14.43 -4.11
N VAL A 76 -1.39 -15.42 -3.23
CA VAL A 76 -1.15 -16.81 -3.66
C VAL A 76 -2.51 -17.53 -3.70
N VAL A 77 -2.93 -17.94 -4.90
CA VAL A 77 -4.18 -18.66 -5.15
C VAL A 77 -3.82 -19.96 -5.86
N ASN A 78 -4.19 -21.11 -5.27
CA ASN A 78 -3.87 -22.43 -5.82
C ASN A 78 -2.37 -22.62 -6.15
N GLU A 79 -1.50 -22.19 -5.22
CA GLU A 79 -0.02 -22.22 -5.39
C GLU A 79 0.53 -21.31 -6.50
N GLU A 80 -0.33 -20.51 -7.14
CA GLU A 80 0.07 -19.53 -8.15
C GLU A 80 0.05 -18.12 -7.60
N LEU A 81 1.04 -17.30 -8.00
CA LEU A 81 1.12 -15.90 -7.63
C LEU A 81 0.27 -15.05 -8.58
N VAL A 82 -0.80 -14.47 -8.06
CA VAL A 82 -1.74 -13.59 -8.78
C VAL A 82 -1.46 -12.13 -8.40
N SER A 83 -1.45 -11.25 -9.40
CA SER A 83 -1.28 -9.81 -9.20
C SER A 83 -2.60 -9.06 -9.31
N HIS A 84 -2.79 -8.06 -8.46
CA HIS A 84 -3.96 -7.21 -8.39
C HIS A 84 -3.54 -5.74 -8.43
N GLU A 85 -3.99 -5.01 -9.45
CA GLU A 85 -3.73 -3.57 -9.56
C GLU A 85 -4.65 -2.77 -8.62
N LYS A 86 -5.86 -3.27 -8.35
CA LYS A 86 -6.85 -2.63 -7.47
C LYS A 86 -7.63 -3.62 -6.61
N ILE A 87 -8.13 -3.13 -5.48
CA ILE A 87 -9.07 -3.85 -4.62
C ILE A 87 -10.48 -3.67 -5.23
N ASN A 88 -11.08 -4.76 -5.71
CA ASN A 88 -12.45 -4.74 -6.27
C ASN A 88 -13.47 -5.34 -5.29
N SER A 89 -13.34 -5.03 -4.00
CA SER A 89 -14.17 -5.56 -2.92
C SER A 89 -14.36 -4.49 -1.86
N ASP A 90 -15.45 -4.57 -1.10
CA ASP A 90 -15.70 -3.70 0.06
C ASP A 90 -14.92 -4.16 1.30
N LEU A 91 -14.02 -5.14 1.16
CA LEU A 91 -13.27 -5.75 2.23
C LEU A 91 -11.78 -5.60 1.94
N TRP A 92 -11.02 -5.32 3.00
CA TRP A 92 -9.57 -5.27 2.93
C TRP A 92 -9.02 -6.69 2.71
N PRO A 93 -8.17 -6.92 1.70
CA PRO A 93 -7.66 -8.26 1.43
C PRO A 93 -6.67 -8.66 2.52
N THR A 94 -6.93 -9.75 3.23
CA THR A 94 -6.14 -10.14 4.43
C THR A 94 -4.84 -10.87 4.10
N ASN A 95 -4.76 -11.53 2.95
CA ASN A 95 -3.66 -12.40 2.52
C ASN A 95 -2.77 -11.80 1.43
N TRP A 96 -2.89 -10.51 1.16
CA TRP A 96 -2.08 -9.86 0.13
C TRP A 96 -0.70 -9.44 0.66
N MET A 97 0.28 -9.48 -0.24
CA MET A 97 1.53 -8.73 -0.13
C MET A 97 1.49 -7.53 -1.06
N TRP A 98 2.08 -6.42 -0.64
CA TRP A 98 2.07 -5.18 -1.39
C TRP A 98 3.45 -4.85 -1.89
N VAL A 99 3.55 -4.47 -3.16
CA VAL A 99 4.81 -4.13 -3.81
C VAL A 99 4.73 -2.75 -4.43
N ILE A 100 5.65 -1.87 -4.03
CA ILE A 100 5.87 -0.57 -4.66
C ILE A 100 7.12 -0.67 -5.52
N GLN A 101 6.99 -0.40 -6.81
CA GLN A 101 8.09 -0.30 -7.76
C GLN A 101 8.29 1.16 -8.14
N LYS A 102 9.49 1.70 -7.98
CA LYS A 102 9.83 3.06 -8.41
C LYS A 102 11.08 3.04 -9.28
N GLN A 103 11.16 3.95 -10.24
CA GLN A 103 12.42 4.19 -10.92
C GLN A 103 13.45 4.66 -9.88
N SER A 104 14.64 4.06 -9.90
CA SER A 104 15.78 4.61 -9.18
C SER A 104 16.06 5.98 -9.78
N PHE A 105 15.98 7.04 -8.98
CA PHE A 105 16.50 8.35 -9.38
C PHE A 105 17.97 8.15 -9.78
N GLN A 106 18.29 8.43 -11.05
CA GLN A 106 19.67 8.63 -11.50
C GLN A 106 20.14 10.02 -11.08
#